data_AF-A0A929V6M6-F1
#
_entry.id   AF-A0A929V6M6-F1
#
_cell.length_a   1.000
_cell.length_b   1.000
_cell.length_c   1.000
_cell.angle_alpha   90.00
_cell.angle_beta   90.00
_cell.angle_gamma   90.00
#
_symmetry.space_group_name_H-M   'P 1'
#
loop_
_entity.id
_entity.type
_entity.pdbx_description
1 polymer ?
#
loop_
_entity_poly.entity_id
_entity_poly.type
_entity_poly.pdbx_seq_one_letter_code
_entity_poly.pdbx_strand_id
1 'polypeptide(L)'
;MKICSYSSSANYTHIHMYVFFDSFTKALKEKGLEDSNYQIDVDIDGIVAKWTLNTPEKRISNIFKSIMQDYVFNDEEIKMAISKIEQKNCFISKIKDMDLLRNEIAKVDFTKKKPEPTDDSMESPAIDFYNLA
;
A
#
# COMPACT_ATOMS: atom_id res chain seq x y z
N MET A 1 7.19 15.00 -3.65
CA MET A 1 7.97 13.79 -3.34
C MET A 1 7.61 12.73 -4.35
N LYS A 2 8.60 12.04 -4.93
CA LYS A 2 8.38 10.89 -5.82
C LYS A 2 9.15 9.71 -5.25
N ILE A 3 8.49 8.58 -5.07
CA ILE A 3 9.08 7.37 -4.50
C ILE A 3 8.33 6.13 -4.99
N CYS A 4 9.00 4.99 -5.06
CA CYS A 4 8.40 3.71 -5.38
C CYS A 4 8.36 2.85 -4.12
N SER A 5 7.31 2.07 -3.93
CA SER A 5 7.28 0.92 -3.02
C SER A 5 7.24 -0.37 -3.82
N TYR A 6 7.91 -1.43 -3.37
CA TYR A 6 7.89 -2.71 -4.06
C TYR A 6 8.04 -3.89 -3.11
N SER A 7 7.66 -5.07 -3.59
CA SER A 7 7.74 -6.32 -2.85
C SER A 7 8.12 -7.48 -3.76
N SER A 8 8.13 -8.70 -3.25
CA SER A 8 8.40 -9.90 -4.03
C SER A 8 7.22 -10.34 -4.92
N SER A 9 6.00 -9.86 -4.66
CA SER A 9 4.78 -10.32 -5.35
C SER A 9 3.75 -9.19 -5.47
N ALA A 10 3.02 -9.13 -6.59
CA ALA A 10 2.12 -8.00 -6.86
C ALA A 10 1.05 -7.84 -5.78
N ASN A 11 0.47 -8.93 -5.28
CA ASN A 11 -0.57 -8.86 -4.25
C ASN A 11 -0.12 -8.18 -2.95
N TYR A 12 1.12 -8.36 -2.51
CA TYR A 12 1.66 -7.67 -1.32
C TYR A 12 1.83 -6.17 -1.58
N THR A 13 2.32 -5.79 -2.76
CA THR A 13 2.42 -4.38 -3.16
C THR A 13 1.05 -3.71 -3.20
N HIS A 14 0.04 -4.40 -3.76
CA HIS A 14 -1.33 -3.90 -3.82
C HIS A 14 -1.92 -3.73 -2.41
N ILE A 15 -1.81 -4.73 -1.54
CA ILE A 15 -2.32 -4.63 -0.15
C ILE A 15 -1.61 -3.50 0.59
N HIS A 16 -0.28 -3.45 0.51
CA HIS A 16 0.52 -2.41 1.15
C HIS A 16 0.11 -1.01 0.68
N MET A 17 -0.17 -0.85 -0.62
CA MET A 17 -0.65 0.42 -1.17
C MET A 17 -1.95 0.89 -0.52
N TYR A 18 -2.95 0.01 -0.39
CA TYR A 18 -4.22 0.38 0.26
C TYR A 18 -4.05 0.71 1.74
N VAL A 19 -3.34 -0.14 2.48
CA VAL A 19 -3.19 0.03 3.93
C VAL A 19 -2.34 1.27 4.27
N PHE A 20 -1.31 1.55 3.46
CA PHE A 20 -0.49 2.74 3.59
C PHE A 20 -1.31 4.01 3.30
N PHE A 21 -2.09 4.01 2.21
CA PHE A 21 -2.92 5.16 1.83
C PHE A 21 -3.99 5.47 2.90
N ASP A 22 -4.65 4.44 3.42
CA ASP A 22 -5.61 4.59 4.51
C ASP A 22 -4.97 5.14 5.78
N SER A 23 -3.79 4.63 6.15
CA SER A 23 -3.04 5.13 7.32
C SER A 23 -2.61 6.58 7.14
N PHE A 24 -2.17 6.95 5.93
CA PHE A 24 -1.80 8.32 5.61
C PHE A 24 -3.00 9.27 5.72
N THR A 25 -4.13 8.94 5.09
CA THR A 25 -5.34 9.77 5.15
C THR A 25 -5.92 9.88 6.56
N LYS A 26 -5.90 8.79 7.34
CA LYS A 26 -6.27 8.78 8.75
C LYS A 26 -5.38 9.72 9.57
N ALA A 27 -4.06 9.64 9.40
CA ALA A 27 -3.12 10.50 10.12
C ALA A 27 -3.25 11.99 9.75
N LEU A 28 -3.65 12.31 8.51
CA LEU A 28 -3.98 13.68 8.12
C LEU A 28 -5.23 14.17 8.86
N LYS A 29 -6.29 13.37 8.87
CA LYS A 29 -7.56 13.69 9.55
C LYS A 29 -7.37 13.91 11.05
N GLU A 30 -6.62 13.04 11.72
CA GLU A 30 -6.32 13.17 13.16
C GLU A 30 -5.54 14.45 13.49
N LYS A 31 -4.86 15.04 12.50
CA LYS A 31 -4.08 16.27 12.65
C LYS A 31 -4.77 17.51 12.06
N GLY A 32 -6.00 17.39 11.56
CA GLY A 32 -6.75 18.49 10.95
C GLY A 32 -6.12 18.98 9.64
N LEU A 33 -5.55 18.07 8.84
CA LEU A 33 -4.85 18.35 7.58
C LEU A 33 -5.56 17.73 6.36
N GLU A 34 -6.78 17.22 6.53
CA GLU A 34 -7.55 16.58 5.46
C GLU A 34 -7.91 17.56 4.32
N ASP A 35 -8.15 18.83 4.66
CA ASP A 35 -8.52 19.90 3.72
C ASP A 35 -7.31 20.74 3.27
N SER A 36 -6.09 20.34 3.65
CA SER A 36 -4.86 21.01 3.25
C SER A 36 -4.62 20.93 1.75
N ASN A 37 -3.81 21.86 1.23
CA ASN A 37 -3.41 21.85 -0.18
C ASN A 37 -2.37 20.74 -0.45
N TYR A 38 -2.84 19.53 -0.75
CA TYR A 38 -2.00 18.43 -1.22
C TYR A 38 -2.69 17.63 -2.32
N GLN A 39 -1.88 17.00 -3.16
CA GLN A 39 -2.30 15.99 -4.11
C GLN A 39 -1.42 14.75 -3.91
N ILE A 40 -2.04 13.58 -3.93
CA ILE A 40 -1.36 12.30 -3.87
C ILE A 40 -1.85 11.43 -5.03
N ASP A 41 -0.93 11.08 -5.93
CA ASP A 41 -1.19 10.15 -7.03
C ASP A 41 -0.42 8.86 -6.79
N VAL A 42 -1.06 7.74 -7.08
CA VAL A 42 -0.45 6.41 -6.95
C VAL A 42 -0.72 5.60 -8.20
N ASP A 43 0.36 5.13 -8.82
CA ASP A 43 0.35 4.30 -10.03
C ASP A 43 0.94 2.93 -9.70
N ILE A 44 0.25 1.85 -10.05
CA ILE A 44 0.64 0.48 -9.68
C ILE A 44 0.85 -0.37 -10.91
N ASP A 45 1.96 -1.10 -10.92
CA ASP A 45 2.51 -1.84 -12.06
C ASP A 45 3.22 -3.08 -11.51
N GLY A 46 2.45 -4.17 -11.37
CA GLY A 46 2.93 -5.43 -10.81
C GLY A 46 3.40 -5.32 -9.37
N ILE A 47 4.63 -5.77 -9.13
CA ILE A 47 5.31 -5.63 -7.83
C ILE A 47 5.64 -4.18 -7.44
N VAL A 48 5.43 -3.16 -8.28
CA VAL A 48 5.84 -1.78 -8.00
C VAL A 48 4.65 -0.82 -7.90
N ALA A 49 4.57 -0.04 -6.83
CA ALA A 49 3.68 1.13 -6.73
C ALA A 49 4.50 2.43 -6.69
N LYS A 50 4.20 3.37 -7.57
CA LYS A 50 4.82 4.70 -7.63
C LYS A 50 3.91 5.71 -6.93
N TRP A 51 4.50 6.47 -6.01
CA TRP A 51 3.84 7.50 -5.23
C TRP A 51 4.34 8.87 -5.65
N THR A 52 3.41 9.77 -5.97
CA THR A 52 3.70 11.19 -6.20
C THR A 52 2.88 12.03 -5.22
N LEU A 53 3.55 12.50 -4.16
CA LEU A 53 2.96 13.43 -3.19
C LEU A 53 3.39 14.86 -3.53
N ASN A 54 2.45 15.70 -3.94
CA ASN A 54 2.66 17.12 -4.19
C ASN A 54 2.01 17.95 -3.09
N THR A 55 2.82 18.69 -2.34
CA THR A 55 2.33 19.57 -1.27
C THR A 55 3.39 20.62 -0.92
N PRO A 56 3.00 21.88 -0.66
CA PRO A 56 3.89 22.86 -0.05
C PRO A 56 4.05 22.63 1.48
N GLU A 57 3.19 21.83 2.10
CA GLU A 57 3.17 21.63 3.54
C GLU A 57 4.17 20.57 4.01
N LYS A 58 5.22 21.03 4.71
CA LYS A 58 6.23 20.13 5.28
C LYS A 58 5.66 19.10 6.26
N ARG A 59 4.58 19.46 6.98
CA ARG A 59 3.92 18.55 7.94
C ARG A 59 3.35 17.31 7.25
N ILE A 60 2.68 17.48 6.12
CA ILE A 60 2.14 16.39 5.29
C ILE A 60 3.27 15.49 4.78
N SER A 61 4.34 16.09 4.25
CA SER A 61 5.53 15.34 3.80
C SER A 61 6.19 14.55 4.94
N ASN A 62 6.17 15.07 6.17
CA ASN A 62 6.74 14.38 7.33
C ASN A 62 5.86 13.23 7.81
N ILE A 63 4.53 13.36 7.75
CA ILE A 63 3.60 12.27 8.06
C ILE A 63 3.83 11.11 7.08
N PHE A 64 3.89 11.39 5.78
CA PHE A 64 4.16 10.38 4.76
C PHE A 64 5.46 9.61 5.07
N LYS A 65 6.56 10.32 5.35
CA LYS A 65 7.86 9.71 5.68
C LYS A 65 7.83 8.88 6.97
N SER A 66 7.14 9.37 8.00
CA SER A 66 7.04 8.65 9.28
C SER A 66 6.30 7.33 9.11
N ILE A 67 5.22 7.31 8.32
CA ILE A 67 4.50 6.06 8.05
C ILE A 67 5.38 5.07 7.27
N MET A 68 6.17 5.55 6.29
CA MET A 68 7.09 4.68 5.55
C MET A 68 8.17 4.02 6.41
N GLN A 69 8.57 4.66 7.51
CA GLN A 69 9.71 4.21 8.32
C GLN A 69 9.28 3.34 9.49
N ASP A 70 8.18 3.71 10.16
CA ASP A 70 7.91 3.24 11.52
C ASP A 70 6.55 2.53 11.66
N TYR A 71 5.71 2.50 10.62
CA TYR A 71 4.35 1.99 10.76
C TYR A 71 4.29 0.47 10.61
N VAL A 72 3.77 -0.18 11.65
CA VAL A 72 3.48 -1.62 11.64
C VAL A 72 1.99 -1.80 11.45
N PHE A 73 1.58 -2.27 10.27
CA PHE A 73 0.18 -2.53 9.96
C PHE A 73 -0.32 -3.77 10.70
N ASN A 74 -1.51 -3.66 11.31
CA ASN A 74 -2.13 -4.78 12.00
C ASN A 74 -3.06 -5.60 11.09
N ASP A 75 -3.55 -6.74 11.61
CA ASP A 75 -4.38 -7.67 10.83
C ASP A 75 -5.70 -7.07 10.36
N GLU A 76 -6.32 -6.20 11.15
CA GLU A 76 -7.59 -5.57 10.79
C GLU A 76 -7.39 -4.58 9.66
N GLU A 77 -6.33 -3.77 9.72
CA GLU A 77 -5.95 -2.84 8.65
C GLU A 77 -5.67 -3.58 7.33
N ILE A 78 -4.92 -4.68 7.40
CA ILE A 78 -4.64 -5.54 6.24
C ILE A 78 -5.92 -6.15 5.67
N LYS A 79 -6.81 -6.69 6.52
CA LYS A 79 -8.08 -7.29 6.09
C LYS A 79 -9.00 -6.25 5.45
N MET A 80 -9.07 -5.03 5.99
CA MET A 80 -9.83 -3.95 5.38
C MET A 80 -9.29 -3.56 4.00
N ALA A 81 -7.96 -3.51 3.85
CA ALA A 81 -7.32 -3.26 2.57
C ALA A 81 -7.68 -4.35 1.54
N ILE A 82 -7.63 -5.62 1.94
CA ILE A 82 -8.04 -6.76 1.10
C ILE A 82 -9.49 -6.60 0.65
N SER A 83 -10.42 -6.33 1.57
CA SER A 83 -11.84 -6.16 1.21
C SER A 83 -12.08 -5.00 0.24
N LYS A 84 -11.31 -3.91 0.34
CA LYS A 84 -11.37 -2.80 -0.63
C LYS A 84 -10.88 -3.24 -2.01
N ILE A 85 -9.81 -4.04 -2.08
CA ILE A 85 -9.28 -4.60 -3.34
C ILE A 85 -10.33 -5.52 -3.97
N GLU A 86 -10.94 -6.42 -3.19
CA GLU A 86 -12.01 -7.32 -3.63
C GLU A 86 -13.18 -6.54 -4.25
N GLN A 87 -13.70 -5.54 -3.52
CA GLN A 87 -14.83 -4.72 -3.97
C GLN A 87 -14.53 -3.92 -5.24
N LYS A 88 -13.34 -3.31 -5.34
CA LYS A 88 -13.00 -2.46 -6.48
C LYS A 88 -12.77 -3.25 -7.77
N ASN A 89 -12.23 -4.47 -7.66
CA ASN A 89 -11.77 -5.24 -8.80
C ASN A 89 -12.64 -6.48 -9.09
N CYS A 90 -13.73 -6.68 -8.34
CA CYS A 90 -14.55 -7.90 -8.40
C CYS A 90 -13.72 -9.17 -8.18
N PHE A 91 -12.83 -9.14 -7.18
CA PHE A 91 -12.04 -10.30 -6.78
C PHE A 91 -12.63 -10.99 -5.55
N ILE A 92 -12.26 -12.26 -5.36
CA ILE A 92 -12.29 -12.95 -4.06
C ILE A 92 -10.85 -13.20 -3.64
N SER A 93 -10.56 -13.02 -2.36
CA SER A 93 -9.27 -13.41 -1.78
C SER A 93 -9.35 -14.70 -0.97
N LYS A 94 -8.21 -15.40 -0.89
CA LYS A 94 -8.01 -16.51 0.05
C LYS A 94 -6.70 -16.29 0.80
N ILE A 95 -6.83 -15.86 2.05
CA ILE A 95 -5.69 -15.77 2.97
C ILE A 95 -5.27 -17.19 3.37
N LYS A 96 -4.03 -17.54 3.10
CA LYS A 96 -3.40 -18.83 3.43
C LYS A 96 -2.71 -18.79 4.79
N ASP A 97 -2.03 -17.67 5.08
CA ASP A 97 -1.27 -17.46 6.31
C ASP A 97 -1.23 -15.95 6.66
N MET A 98 -1.88 -15.56 7.76
CA MET A 98 -1.94 -14.15 8.18
C MET A 98 -0.62 -13.63 8.75
N ASP A 99 0.14 -14.45 9.46
CA ASP A 99 1.39 -14.01 10.07
C ASP A 99 2.46 -13.81 8.99
N LEU A 100 2.51 -14.73 8.01
CA LEU A 100 3.32 -14.53 6.83
C LEU A 100 2.90 -13.30 6.05
N LEU A 101 1.59 -13.11 5.82
CA LEU A 101 1.09 -11.93 5.10
C LEU A 101 1.52 -10.63 5.78
N ARG A 102 1.32 -10.52 7.10
CA ARG A 102 1.74 -9.35 7.89
C ARG A 102 3.24 -9.08 7.73
N ASN A 103 4.06 -10.13 7.79
CA ASN A 103 5.51 -10.02 7.62
C ASN A 103 5.90 -9.57 6.21
N GLU A 104 5.25 -10.08 5.16
CA GLU A 104 5.53 -9.66 3.78
C GLU A 104 5.09 -8.22 3.50
N ILE A 105 3.96 -7.78 4.07
CA ILE A 105 3.54 -6.37 4.01
C ILE A 105 4.53 -5.46 4.74
N ALA A 106 5.09 -5.89 5.87
CA ALA A 106 6.10 -5.12 6.62
C ALA A 106 7.47 -5.05 5.90
N LYS A 107 7.74 -5.93 4.93
CA LYS A 107 8.97 -5.95 4.13
C LYS A 107 8.87 -5.12 2.85
N VAL A 108 7.74 -4.48 2.58
CA VAL A 108 7.60 -3.65 1.38
C VAL A 108 8.57 -2.47 1.47
N ASP A 109 9.52 -2.44 0.55
CA ASP A 109 10.62 -1.49 0.54
C ASP A 109 10.26 -0.23 -0.23
N PHE A 110 10.77 0.91 0.24
CA PHE A 110 10.66 2.18 -0.46
C PHE A 110 11.99 2.62 -1.10
N THR A 111 11.94 3.04 -2.37
CA THR A 111 13.13 3.45 -3.13
C THR A 111 12.84 4.58 -4.11
N LYS A 112 13.84 5.43 -4.36
CA LYS A 112 13.76 6.49 -5.39
C LYS A 112 13.95 5.96 -6.81
N LYS A 113 14.58 4.79 -6.98
CA LYS A 113 14.81 4.17 -8.28
C LYS A 113 13.68 3.17 -8.55
N LYS A 114 12.97 3.30 -9.67
CA LYS A 114 11.92 2.33 -10.04
C LYS A 114 12.58 0.94 -10.23
N PRO A 115 12.18 -0.09 -9.47
CA PRO A 115 12.55 -1.46 -9.78
C PRO A 115 11.94 -1.90 -11.12
N GLU A 116 12.58 -2.87 -11.78
CA GLU A 116 11.95 -3.54 -12.93
C GLU A 116 10.79 -4.41 -12.41
N PRO A 117 9.59 -4.32 -12.99
CA PRO A 117 8.50 -5.24 -12.65
C PRO A 117 8.89 -6.65 -13.09
N THR A 118 8.88 -7.60 -12.17
CA THR A 118 9.27 -9.00 -12.46
C THR A 118 8.15 -10.01 -12.26
N ASP A 119 7.09 -9.65 -11.52
CA ASP A 119 5.99 -10.53 -11.18
C ASP A 119 4.67 -9.75 -11.07
N ASP A 120 3.69 -10.13 -11.89
CA ASP A 120 2.33 -9.56 -11.89
C ASP A 120 1.31 -10.54 -11.29
N SER A 121 1.79 -11.66 -10.73
CA SER A 121 0.94 -12.67 -10.10
C SER A 121 0.20 -12.11 -8.90
N MET A 122 -1.10 -12.35 -8.88
CA MET A 122 -1.96 -12.07 -7.73
C MET A 122 -2.06 -13.25 -6.76
N GLU A 123 -1.31 -14.32 -7.02
CA GLU A 123 -1.14 -15.48 -6.15
C GLU A 123 0.23 -15.43 -5.46
N SER A 124 0.25 -15.75 -4.18
CA SER A 124 1.48 -15.81 -3.39
C SER A 124 1.37 -16.82 -2.22
N PRO A 125 2.46 -17.12 -1.51
CA PRO A 125 2.41 -18.04 -0.38
C PRO A 125 1.43 -17.64 0.73
N ALA A 126 1.18 -16.35 0.96
CA ALA A 126 0.36 -15.88 2.06
C ALA A 126 -1.10 -15.57 1.68
N ILE A 127 -1.37 -15.19 0.43
CA ILE A 127 -2.71 -14.83 -0.05
C ILE A 127 -2.80 -15.02 -1.56
N ASP A 128 -3.98 -15.39 -2.04
CA ASP A 128 -4.33 -15.30 -3.45
C ASP A 128 -5.50 -14.36 -3.67
N PHE A 129 -5.54 -13.70 -4.83
CA PHE A 129 -6.75 -13.07 -5.37
C PHE A 129 -7.17 -13.76 -6.66
N TYR A 130 -8.47 -13.99 -6.80
CA TYR A 130 -9.09 -14.59 -7.97
C TYR A 130 -10.20 -13.69 -8.50
N ASN A 131 -10.40 -13.67 -9.81
CA ASN A 131 -11.56 -13.03 -10.40
C ASN A 131 -12.85 -13.76 -10.00
N LEU A 132 -13.90 -13.00 -9.71
CA LEU A 132 -15.27 -13.49 -9.80
C LEU A 132 -15.56 -13.74 -11.28
N ALA A 133 -15.43 -15.00 -11.71
CA ALA A 133 -15.81 -15.45 -13.05
C ALA A 133 -17.30 -15.22 -13.34
#